data_AF-A0A7V5K504-F1
#
_entry.id   AF-A0A7V5K504-F1
#
_cell.length_a   1.000
_cell.length_b   1.000
_cell.length_c   1.000
_cell.angle_alpha   90.00
_cell.angle_beta   90.00
_cell.angle_gamma   90.00
#
_symmetry.space_group_name_H-M   'P 1'
#
loop_
_entity.id
_entity.type
_entity.pdbx_description
1 polymer ?
#
loop_
_entity_poly.entity_id
_entity_poly.type
_entity_poly.pdbx_seq_one_letter_code
_entity_poly.pdbx_strand_id
1 'polypeptide(L)'
;MGLETYGKVRVVTLERFKQASDGRLKHAFCTRLGGVSQGPFRSLNFDAQGGDSRENVSQNKRILAEALELDPERIFLANQVHGDQVLILEEDPLNAGSKYHHLDYDAILTRQRGVAIGVLTADCLPILIYDPKE
;
A
#
# COMPACT_ATOMS: atom_id res chain seq x y z
N MET A 1 -4.01 12.82 13.90
CA MET A 1 -3.48 12.35 12.60
C MET A 1 -2.50 13.40 12.13
N GLY A 2 -1.36 13.00 11.56
CA GLY A 2 -0.35 13.91 11.02
C GLY A 2 -0.39 13.90 9.49
N LEU A 3 -0.01 14.99 8.85
CA LEU A 3 0.20 15.05 7.41
C LEU A 3 1.70 15.16 7.15
N GLU A 4 2.25 14.21 6.40
CA GLU A 4 3.67 14.10 6.12
C GLU A 4 3.91 14.10 4.61
N THR A 5 5.11 14.54 4.23
CA THR A 5 5.55 14.60 2.84
C THR A 5 6.84 13.80 2.69
N TYR A 6 6.81 12.79 1.83
CA TYR A 6 7.95 11.97 1.46
C TYR A 6 8.23 12.20 -0.02
N GLY A 7 9.26 12.99 -0.32
CA GLY A 7 9.51 13.47 -1.68
C GLY A 7 8.31 14.25 -2.23
N LYS A 8 7.65 13.70 -3.25
CA LYS A 8 6.43 14.29 -3.85
C LYS A 8 5.13 13.74 -3.24
N VAL A 9 5.20 12.65 -2.49
CA VAL A 9 4.03 11.94 -1.95
C VAL A 9 3.61 12.58 -0.64
N ARG A 10 2.31 12.88 -0.52
CA ARG A 10 1.70 13.34 0.73
C ARG A 10 0.88 12.23 1.35
N VAL A 11 1.12 11.94 2.61
CA VAL A 11 0.47 10.85 3.34
C VAL A 11 -0.08 11.33 4.67
N VAL A 12 -1.19 10.72 5.09
CA VAL A 12 -1.69 10.87 6.46
C VAL A 12 -1.11 9.75 7.31
N THR A 13 -0.57 10.09 8.47
CA THR A 13 -0.03 9.17 9.46
C THR A 13 -0.79 9.30 10.78
N LEU A 14 -0.57 8.34 11.66
CA LEU A 14 -1.23 8.22 12.96
C LEU A 14 -0.14 8.10 14.02
N GLU A 15 -0.10 9.07 14.94
CA GLU A 15 0.87 9.08 16.04
C GLU A 15 0.79 7.81 16.90
N ARG A 16 -0.41 7.21 17.02
CA ARG A 16 -0.60 5.97 17.77
C ARG A 16 0.24 4.80 17.24
N PHE A 17 0.44 4.70 15.92
CA PHE A 17 1.29 3.64 15.34
C PHE A 17 2.77 3.92 15.56
N LYS A 18 3.21 5.19 15.46
CA LYS A 18 4.59 5.58 15.76
C LYS A 18 4.96 5.25 17.21
N GLN A 19 4.08 5.59 18.14
CA GLN A 19 4.24 5.31 19.57
C GLN A 19 4.21 3.81 19.86
N ALA A 20 3.24 3.07 19.31
CA ALA A 20 3.10 1.64 19.58
C ALA A 20 4.24 0.79 19.00
N SER A 21 4.87 1.24 17.91
CA SER A 21 5.94 0.49 17.24
C SER A 21 7.34 0.86 17.70
N ASP A 22 7.50 1.89 18.53
CA ASP A 22 8.81 2.49 18.86
C ASP A 22 9.61 2.82 17.58
N GLY A 23 8.91 3.40 16.58
CA GLY A 23 9.48 3.75 15.28
C GLY A 23 9.77 2.57 14.32
N ARG A 24 9.48 1.32 14.71
CA ARG A 24 9.75 0.13 13.86
C ARG A 24 8.75 -0.07 12.72
N LEU A 25 7.58 0.57 12.78
CA LEU A 25 6.54 0.49 11.75
C LEU A 25 6.53 1.78 10.93
N LYS A 26 6.71 1.66 9.62
CA LYS A 26 6.30 2.70 8.66
C LYS A 26 4.87 2.39 8.22
N HIS A 27 3.99 3.39 8.26
CA HIS A 27 2.61 3.27 7.77
C HIS A 27 2.17 4.58 7.11
N ALA A 28 1.24 4.48 6.16
CA ALA A 28 0.77 5.64 5.43
C ALA A 28 -0.65 5.41 4.89
N PHE A 29 -1.50 6.43 5.03
CA PHE A 29 -2.69 6.58 4.20
C PHE A 29 -2.34 7.57 3.08
N CYS A 30 -2.15 7.06 1.85
CA CYS A 30 -1.77 7.89 0.72
C CYS A 30 -2.88 8.87 0.34
N THR A 31 -2.52 10.11 0.02
CA THR A 31 -3.43 11.04 -0.67
C THR A 31 -3.32 10.84 -2.18
N ARG A 32 -4.22 11.45 -2.96
CA ARG A 32 -4.13 11.44 -4.43
C ARG A 32 -2.96 12.25 -5.02
N LEU A 33 -2.13 12.89 -4.18
CA LEU A 33 -1.10 13.86 -4.58
C LEU A 33 0.27 13.21 -4.72
N GLY A 34 1.03 13.64 -5.73
CA GLY A 34 2.44 13.29 -5.90
C GLY A 34 2.77 12.29 -7.00
N GLY A 35 1.77 11.81 -7.74
CA GLY A 35 1.97 10.85 -8.83
C GLY A 35 1.98 11.48 -10.23
N VAL A 36 1.88 10.62 -11.25
CA VAL A 36 2.00 10.98 -12.67
C VAL A 36 0.69 10.87 -13.46
N SER A 37 -0.32 10.22 -12.91
CA SER A 37 -1.61 10.00 -13.57
C SER A 37 -2.30 11.31 -13.92
N GLN A 38 -3.16 11.27 -14.94
CA GLN A 38 -3.82 12.45 -15.52
C GLN A 38 -5.35 12.31 -15.52
N GLY A 39 -6.04 13.39 -15.88
CA GLY A 39 -7.51 13.41 -15.98
C GLY A 39 -8.19 12.96 -14.69
N PRO A 40 -9.16 12.02 -14.74
CA PRO A 40 -9.88 11.56 -13.55
C PRO A 40 -8.98 10.88 -12.53
N PHE A 41 -7.86 10.27 -12.97
CA PHE A 41 -6.91 9.54 -12.13
C PHE A 41 -5.82 10.42 -11.51
N ARG A 42 -5.83 11.74 -11.78
CA ARG A 42 -4.79 12.65 -11.29
C ARG A 42 -4.67 12.57 -9.75
N SER A 43 -3.52 12.34 -9.13
CA SER A 43 -2.16 12.16 -9.68
C SER A 43 -1.53 10.84 -9.25
N LEU A 44 -1.77 10.37 -8.03
CA LEU A 44 -1.19 9.15 -7.46
C LEU A 44 -2.26 8.06 -7.42
N ASN A 45 -2.49 7.42 -8.56
CA ASN A 45 -3.43 6.31 -8.69
C ASN A 45 -2.69 4.97 -8.74
N PHE A 46 -3.21 3.96 -8.03
CA PHE A 46 -2.63 2.63 -7.95
C PHE A 46 -3.51 1.55 -8.62
N ASP A 47 -4.70 1.93 -9.11
CA ASP A 47 -5.61 0.99 -9.76
C ASP A 47 -5.59 1.14 -11.28
N ALA A 48 -5.17 0.08 -11.97
CA ALA A 48 -5.24 0.00 -13.43
C ALA A 48 -6.59 -0.55 -13.92
N GLN A 49 -7.37 -1.22 -13.07
CA GLN A 49 -8.66 -1.81 -13.44
C GLN A 49 -9.71 -0.71 -13.66
N GLY A 50 -9.64 0.39 -12.91
CA GLY A 50 -10.48 1.58 -13.06
C GLY A 50 -10.23 2.42 -14.33
N GLY A 51 -9.30 2.02 -15.20
CA GLY A 51 -9.11 2.61 -16.54
C GLY A 51 -7.92 3.56 -16.71
N ASP A 52 -7.04 3.68 -15.71
CA ASP A 52 -5.75 4.36 -15.88
C ASP A 52 -4.74 3.45 -16.61
N SER A 53 -3.68 4.03 -17.15
CA SER A 53 -2.64 3.24 -17.82
C SER A 53 -1.81 2.44 -16.82
N ARG A 54 -1.41 1.22 -17.22
CA ARG A 54 -0.55 0.36 -16.39
C ARG A 54 0.82 0.99 -16.15
N GLU A 55 1.30 1.78 -17.10
CA GLU A 55 2.55 2.54 -17.01
C GLU A 55 2.46 3.61 -15.92
N ASN A 56 1.37 4.38 -15.86
CA ASN A 56 1.15 5.39 -14.83
C ASN A 56 1.06 4.74 -13.45
N VAL A 57 0.28 3.67 -13.33
CA VAL A 57 0.11 2.92 -12.07
C VAL A 57 1.43 2.32 -11.60
N SER A 58 2.20 1.71 -12.50
CA SER A 58 3.54 1.18 -12.21
C SER A 58 4.49 2.29 -11.76
N GLN A 59 4.45 3.46 -12.41
CA GLN A 59 5.27 4.61 -12.02
C GLN A 59 4.86 5.19 -10.67
N ASN A 60 3.56 5.28 -10.38
CA ASN A 60 3.06 5.70 -9.07
C ASN A 60 3.50 4.74 -7.97
N LYS A 61 3.50 3.43 -8.24
CA LYS A 61 4.03 2.41 -7.32
C LYS A 61 5.52 2.65 -7.03
N ARG A 62 6.34 2.96 -8.05
CA ARG A 62 7.76 3.31 -7.87
C ARG A 62 7.94 4.59 -7.04
N ILE A 63 7.13 5.62 -7.32
CA ILE A 63 7.16 6.88 -6.56
C ILE A 63 6.84 6.64 -5.08
N LEU A 64 5.83 5.81 -4.78
CA LEU A 64 5.52 5.44 -3.40
C LEU A 64 6.65 4.62 -2.77
N ALA A 65 7.25 3.68 -3.51
CA ALA A 65 8.35 2.86 -3.02
C ALA A 65 9.57 3.71 -2.64
N GLU A 66 9.96 4.66 -3.50
CA GLU A 66 11.01 5.63 -3.22
C GLU A 66 10.70 6.45 -1.97
N ALA A 67 9.47 6.95 -1.85
CA ALA A 67 9.00 7.71 -0.68
C ALA A 67 9.05 6.89 0.63
N LEU A 68 8.87 5.58 0.56
CA LEU A 68 8.92 4.67 1.70
C LEU A 68 10.30 4.05 1.93
N GLU A 69 11.28 4.32 1.06
CA GLU A 69 12.61 3.69 1.03
C GLU A 69 12.51 2.16 0.90
N LEU A 70 11.64 1.70 0.00
CA LEU A 70 11.38 0.30 -0.29
C LEU A 70 11.64 -0.03 -1.77
N ASP A 71 11.90 -1.31 -2.03
CA ASP A 71 11.79 -1.85 -3.37
C ASP A 71 10.31 -1.83 -3.81
N PRO A 72 9.96 -1.32 -5.01
CA PRO A 72 8.59 -1.35 -5.52
C PRO A 72 7.99 -2.77 -5.59
N GLU A 73 8.80 -3.80 -5.75
CA GLU A 73 8.35 -5.20 -5.74
C GLU A 73 8.00 -5.69 -4.32
N ARG A 74 8.37 -4.94 -3.28
CA ARG A 74 7.98 -5.18 -1.88
C ARG A 74 6.75 -4.38 -1.44
N ILE A 75 6.08 -3.69 -2.36
CA ILE A 75 4.73 -3.17 -2.13
C ILE A 75 3.73 -4.20 -2.68
N PHE A 76 2.92 -4.74 -1.77
CA PHE A 76 1.97 -5.80 -2.03
C PHE A 76 0.55 -5.30 -1.77
N LEU A 77 -0.26 -5.23 -2.83
CA LEU A 77 -1.61 -4.64 -2.80
C LEU A 77 -2.67 -5.72 -2.99
N ALA A 78 -3.80 -5.56 -2.31
CA ALA A 78 -4.91 -6.49 -2.36
C ALA A 78 -5.60 -6.49 -3.72
N ASN A 79 -6.02 -7.67 -4.19
CA ASN A 79 -6.90 -7.81 -5.34
C ASN A 79 -8.35 -7.84 -4.85
N GLN A 80 -8.87 -6.66 -4.52
CA GLN A 80 -10.14 -6.46 -3.83
C GLN A 80 -11.34 -6.78 -4.72
N VAL A 81 -12.29 -7.54 -4.18
CA VAL A 81 -13.57 -7.88 -4.84
C VAL A 81 -14.78 -7.55 -3.97
N HIS A 82 -14.58 -6.78 -2.89
CA HIS A 82 -15.58 -6.49 -1.85
C HIS A 82 -16.08 -7.76 -1.13
N GLY A 83 -15.18 -8.73 -0.95
CA GLY A 83 -15.40 -9.93 -0.16
C GLY A 83 -14.90 -9.79 1.28
N ASP A 84 -14.76 -10.94 1.94
CA ASP A 84 -14.33 -11.07 3.33
C ASP A 84 -13.03 -11.88 3.48
N GLN A 85 -12.39 -12.23 2.36
CA GLN A 85 -11.20 -13.07 2.35
C GLN A 85 -9.96 -12.28 2.79
N VAL A 86 -9.16 -12.91 3.66
CA VAL A 86 -7.92 -12.35 4.20
C VAL A 86 -6.75 -13.20 3.71
N LEU A 87 -5.80 -12.58 3.01
CA LEU A 87 -4.55 -13.24 2.65
C LEU A 87 -3.55 -13.16 3.81
N ILE A 88 -3.04 -14.32 4.24
CA ILE A 88 -1.87 -14.38 5.12
C ILE A 88 -0.61 -14.51 4.25
N LEU A 89 0.15 -13.43 4.14
CA LEU A 89 1.41 -13.39 3.41
C LEU A 89 2.54 -13.90 4.32
N GLU A 90 2.82 -15.20 4.23
CA GLU A 90 3.82 -15.89 5.06
C GLU A 90 5.23 -15.91 4.47
N GLU A 91 5.38 -15.72 3.16
CA GLU A 91 6.68 -15.75 2.46
C GLU A 91 7.04 -14.38 1.89
N ASP A 92 8.32 -14.17 1.57
CA ASP A 92 8.78 -12.92 0.94
C ASP A 92 8.06 -12.74 -0.42
N PRO A 93 7.42 -11.58 -0.69
CA PRO A 93 6.79 -11.29 -1.98
C PRO A 93 7.68 -11.57 -3.19
N LEU A 94 8.98 -11.33 -3.08
CA LEU A 94 9.94 -11.56 -4.17
C LEU A 94 10.08 -13.05 -4.50
N ASN A 95 9.80 -13.94 -3.55
CA ASN A 95 9.88 -15.39 -3.71
C ASN A 95 8.52 -16.02 -4.02
N ALA A 96 7.42 -15.32 -3.75
CA ALA A 96 6.06 -15.82 -3.94
C ALA A 96 5.68 -15.99 -5.43
N GLY A 97 6.37 -15.31 -6.34
CA GLY A 97 6.04 -15.31 -7.77
C GLY A 97 4.58 -14.91 -8.02
N SER A 98 3.89 -15.58 -8.94
CA SER A 98 2.47 -15.30 -9.27
C SER A 98 1.45 -15.92 -8.30
N LYS A 99 1.91 -16.59 -7.24
CA LYS A 99 1.07 -17.42 -6.35
C LYS A 99 -0.08 -16.65 -5.70
N TYR A 100 0.13 -15.38 -5.35
CA TYR A 100 -0.89 -14.58 -4.67
C TYR A 100 -1.58 -13.56 -5.58
N HIS A 101 -1.11 -13.40 -6.81
CA HIS A 101 -1.63 -12.37 -7.74
C HIS A 101 -2.96 -12.75 -8.41
N HIS A 102 -3.35 -14.02 -8.35
CA HIS A 102 -4.58 -14.54 -8.97
C HIS A 102 -5.69 -14.86 -7.96
N LEU A 103 -5.45 -14.58 -6.68
CA LEU A 103 -6.43 -14.78 -5.62
C LEU A 103 -7.16 -13.47 -5.36
N ASP A 104 -8.43 -13.57 -5.01
CA ASP A 104 -9.25 -12.44 -4.59
C ASP A 104 -9.26 -12.34 -3.07
N TYR A 105 -8.92 -11.18 -2.53
CA TYR A 105 -8.88 -10.90 -1.10
C TYR A 105 -8.95 -9.41 -0.83
N ASP A 106 -9.59 -9.05 0.27
CA ASP A 106 -9.87 -7.66 0.65
C ASP A 106 -9.08 -7.19 1.87
N ALA A 107 -8.30 -8.09 2.46
CA ALA A 107 -7.32 -7.76 3.50
C ALA A 107 -6.07 -8.63 3.37
N ILE A 108 -4.97 -8.11 3.92
CA ILE A 108 -3.68 -8.78 3.95
C ILE A 108 -3.12 -8.70 5.37
N LEU A 109 -2.54 -9.79 5.85
CA LEU A 109 -1.76 -9.84 7.08
C LEU A 109 -0.38 -10.40 6.78
N THR A 110 0.64 -9.86 7.42
CA THR A 110 2.00 -10.40 7.29
C THR A 110 2.82 -10.19 8.55
N ARG A 111 3.78 -11.10 8.75
CA ARG A 111 4.90 -10.96 9.70
C ARG A 111 6.23 -10.69 8.99
N GLN A 112 6.23 -10.60 7.67
CA GLN A 112 7.43 -10.34 6.87
C GLN A 112 7.90 -8.89 7.05
N ARG A 113 9.19 -8.72 7.34
CA ARG A 113 9.80 -7.39 7.48
C ARG A 113 10.18 -6.83 6.10
N GLY A 114 10.21 -5.50 6.00
CA GLY A 114 10.57 -4.83 4.75
C GLY A 114 9.53 -4.97 3.64
N VAL A 115 8.30 -5.36 3.96
CA VAL A 115 7.18 -5.45 3.02
C VAL A 115 6.12 -4.44 3.43
N ALA A 116 5.63 -3.67 2.46
CA ALA A 116 4.46 -2.83 2.63
C ALA A 116 3.24 -3.55 2.07
N ILE A 117 2.28 -3.87 2.94
CA ILE A 117 0.96 -4.39 2.52
C ILE A 117 -0.05 -3.24 2.49
N GLY A 118 -1.01 -3.31 1.57
CA GLY A 118 -2.02 -2.27 1.45
C GLY A 118 -3.29 -2.70 0.73
N VAL A 119 -4.33 -1.92 0.97
CA VAL A 119 -5.61 -1.95 0.24
C VAL A 119 -5.77 -0.62 -0.50
N LEU A 120 -6.45 -0.67 -1.63
CA LEU A 120 -6.84 0.49 -2.42
C LEU A 120 -8.24 0.94 -2.01
N THR A 121 -8.44 2.25 -1.92
CA THR A 121 -9.75 2.80 -1.62
C THR A 121 -9.93 4.17 -2.25
N ALA A 122 -11.16 4.44 -2.67
CA ALA A 122 -11.74 5.75 -2.88
C ALA A 122 -13.18 5.65 -2.34
N ASP A 123 -13.42 6.18 -1.14
CA ASP A 123 -14.66 6.14 -0.34
C ASP A 123 -14.82 4.97 0.65
N CYS A 124 -14.37 3.76 0.32
CA CYS A 124 -14.37 2.64 1.28
C CYS A 124 -13.47 2.92 2.50
N LEU A 125 -13.76 2.33 3.66
CA LEU A 125 -12.99 2.57 4.89
C LEU A 125 -11.70 1.74 4.90
N PRO A 126 -10.50 2.36 4.82
CA PRO A 126 -9.25 1.62 4.99
C PRO A 126 -8.96 1.38 6.47
N ILE A 127 -8.55 0.15 6.82
CA ILE A 127 -8.20 -0.24 8.18
C ILE A 127 -6.76 -0.73 8.19
N LEU A 128 -5.95 -0.19 9.10
CA LEU A 128 -4.61 -0.68 9.41
C LEU A 128 -4.63 -1.31 10.81
N ILE A 129 -3.98 -2.46 10.95
CA ILE A 129 -3.84 -3.20 12.21
C ILE A 129 -2.36 -3.53 12.40
N TYR A 130 -1.88 -3.41 13.64
CA TYR A 130 -0.51 -3.75 14.01
C TYR A 130 -0.51 -4.36 15.41
N ASP A 131 0.14 -5.52 15.56
CA ASP A 131 0.48 -6.09 16.85
C ASP A 131 1.95 -5.77 17.18
N PRO A 132 2.23 -4.97 18.23
CA PRO A 132 3.60 -4.65 18.63
C PRO A 132 4.32 -5.81 19.35
N LYS A 133 3.58 -6.84 19.76
CA LYS A 133 4.11 -8.03 20.42
C LYS A 133 4.29 -9.14 19.38
N GLU A 134 5.42 -9.85 19.49
CA GLU A 134 5.64 -11.12 18.78
C GLU A 134 5.15 -12.29 19.63
#